data_AF-A0AA35UG89-F1
#
_entry.id   AF-A0AA35UG89-F1
#
_cell.length_a   1.000
_cell.length_b   1.000
_cell.length_c   1.000
_cell.angle_alpha   90.00
_cell.angle_beta   90.00
_cell.angle_gamma   90.00
#
_symmetry.space_group_name_H-M   'P 1'
#
loop_
_entity.id
_entity.type
_entity.pdbx_description
1 polymer ?
#
loop_
_entity_poly.entity_id
_entity_poly.type
_entity_poly.pdbx_seq_one_letter_code
_entity_poly.pdbx_strand_id
1 'polypeptide(L)'
;MNTGLLSYCIPHTSIKSHSYVWFAYEVPVEIKKIIQTGLIPINKKPSTLKSEYPLVIKLNEQWYKLPNRVYLPHLDEIKNAYLKQSIPLYFKPMIGTSLNKQEEIPDTKLQVYYQPFNFNQIMEMGEKKVVLPAKSTYLLPKTLTGLILQSV
;
A
#
# COMPACT_ATOMS: atom_id res chain seq x y z
N MET A 1 -6.08 -25.79 36.73
CA MET A 1 -7.02 -24.94 35.97
C MET A 1 -6.75 -25.17 34.49
N ASN A 2 -7.72 -25.70 33.75
CA ASN A 2 -7.62 -25.88 32.29
C ASN A 2 -7.81 -24.51 31.63
N THR A 3 -6.73 -23.88 31.18
CA THR A 3 -6.82 -22.75 30.25
C THR A 3 -7.15 -23.31 28.87
N GLY A 4 -8.44 -23.52 28.61
CA GLY A 4 -8.94 -23.88 27.29
C GLY A 4 -8.56 -22.80 26.30
N LEU A 5 -7.65 -23.12 25.38
CA LEU A 5 -7.23 -22.22 24.31
C LEU A 5 -8.39 -22.11 23.32
N LEU A 6 -9.13 -21.01 23.37
CA LEU A 6 -10.19 -20.72 22.41
C LEU A 6 -9.56 -20.26 21.09
N SER A 7 -9.40 -21.19 20.15
CA SER A 7 -9.08 -20.86 18.77
C SER A 7 -10.34 -20.40 18.05
N TYR A 8 -10.43 -19.12 17.69
CA TYR A 8 -11.46 -18.62 16.80
C TYR A 8 -10.97 -18.71 15.35
N CYS A 9 -11.71 -19.41 14.49
CA CYS A 9 -11.45 -19.43 13.06
C CYS A 9 -12.29 -18.34 12.40
N ILE A 10 -11.65 -17.35 11.78
CA ILE A 10 -12.34 -16.33 10.98
C ILE A 10 -12.47 -16.85 9.54
N PRO A 11 -13.69 -16.88 8.95
CA PRO A 11 -13.84 -17.22 7.54
C PRO A 11 -13.02 -16.28 6.67
N HIS A 12 -12.22 -16.78 5.73
CA HIS A 12 -11.41 -15.94 4.85
C HIS A 12 -12.24 -14.89 4.09
N THR A 13 -13.51 -15.20 3.80
CA THR A 13 -14.49 -14.29 3.17
C THR A 13 -14.79 -13.04 4.00
N SER A 14 -14.53 -13.07 5.31
CA SER A 14 -14.72 -11.94 6.21
C SER A 14 -13.46 -11.08 6.40
N ILE A 15 -12.30 -11.55 5.89
CA ILE A 15 -11.05 -10.79 5.92
C ILE A 15 -11.09 -9.74 4.82
N LYS A 16 -11.18 -8.48 5.22
CA LYS A 16 -11.12 -7.35 4.29
C LYS A 16 -9.69 -6.86 4.20
N SER A 17 -9.18 -6.77 2.99
CA SER A 17 -7.87 -6.20 2.70
C SER A 17 -8.00 -4.75 2.26
N HIS A 18 -7.05 -3.96 2.74
CA HIS A 18 -6.90 -2.53 2.53
C HIS A 18 -5.44 -2.23 2.21
N SER A 19 -5.16 -1.03 1.71
CA SER A 19 -3.79 -0.59 1.42
C SER A 19 -3.32 0.39 2.48
N TYR A 20 -2.04 0.76 2.41
CA TYR A 20 -1.54 1.94 3.08
C TYR A 20 -1.45 3.08 2.06
N VAL A 21 -1.56 4.32 2.53
CA VAL A 21 -0.95 5.44 1.82
C VAL A 21 0.50 5.54 2.27
N TRP A 22 1.43 5.61 1.32
CA TRP A 22 2.84 5.84 1.61
C TRP A 22 3.14 7.32 1.37
N PHE A 23 3.86 7.97 2.27
CA PHE A 23 4.12 9.40 2.15
C PHE A 23 5.48 9.80 2.67
N ALA A 24 6.01 10.90 2.16
CA ALA A 24 7.29 11.46 2.59
C ALA A 24 7.33 12.99 2.44
N TYR A 25 8.12 13.62 3.31
CA TYR A 25 8.38 15.07 3.30
C TYR A 25 9.57 15.44 2.42
N GLU A 26 10.36 14.44 2.03
CA GLU A 26 11.51 14.56 1.15
C GLU A 26 11.44 13.48 0.08
N VAL A 27 11.95 13.78 -1.13
CA VAL A 27 11.86 12.87 -2.27
C VAL A 27 13.24 12.68 -2.89
N PRO A 28 13.78 11.46 -2.88
CA PRO A 28 14.96 11.09 -3.64
C PRO A 28 14.96 11.61 -5.08
N VAL A 29 16.12 12.07 -5.58
CA VAL A 29 16.26 12.50 -6.98
C VAL A 29 15.91 11.35 -7.95
N GLU A 30 16.32 10.14 -7.61
CA GLU A 30 16.00 8.92 -8.34
C GLU A 30 14.49 8.69 -8.46
N ILE A 31 13.72 8.94 -7.38
CA ILE A 31 12.26 8.78 -7.38
C ILE A 31 11.58 9.86 -8.21
N LYS A 32 12.05 11.10 -8.14
CA LYS A 32 11.56 12.16 -9.03
C LYS A 32 11.75 11.75 -10.49
N LYS A 33 12.92 11.20 -10.84
CA LYS A 33 13.21 10.72 -12.19
C LYS A 33 12.29 9.58 -12.59
N ILE A 34 12.18 8.53 -11.77
CA ILE A 34 11.28 7.38 -12.02
C ILE A 34 9.85 7.84 -12.29
N ILE A 35 9.33 8.75 -11.46
CA ILE A 35 7.97 9.27 -11.61
C ILE A 35 7.83 10.11 -12.88
N GLN A 36 8.75 11.03 -13.13
CA GLN A 36 8.64 11.96 -14.26
C GLN A 36 8.88 11.28 -15.62
N THR A 37 9.66 10.20 -15.69
CA THR A 37 9.96 9.49 -16.94
C THR A 37 9.09 8.24 -17.14
N GLY A 38 8.69 7.58 -16.05
CA GLY A 38 8.01 6.28 -16.09
C GLY A 38 6.49 6.36 -15.92
N LEU A 39 5.96 7.48 -15.42
CA LEU A 39 4.54 7.65 -15.15
C LEU A 39 3.91 8.75 -16.01
N ILE A 40 2.61 8.59 -16.26
CA ILE A 40 1.83 9.52 -17.08
C ILE A 40 1.26 10.61 -16.16
N PRO A 41 1.58 11.90 -16.39
CA PRO A 41 0.98 12.99 -15.63
C PRO A 41 -0.52 13.09 -15.92
N ILE A 42 -1.30 13.47 -14.91
CA ILE A 42 -2.74 13.68 -15.02
C ILE A 42 -3.14 15.06 -14.51
N ASN A 43 -3.95 15.76 -15.30
CA ASN A 43 -4.33 17.16 -15.04
C ASN A 43 -5.36 17.31 -13.92
N LYS A 44 -5.99 16.21 -13.49
CA LYS A 44 -7.04 16.21 -12.47
C LYS A 44 -6.81 15.06 -11.49
N LYS A 45 -6.96 15.37 -10.20
CA LYS A 45 -6.95 14.37 -9.14
C LYS A 45 -8.01 13.28 -9.44
N PRO A 46 -7.63 11.99 -9.44
CA PRO A 46 -8.61 10.92 -9.63
C PRO A 46 -9.57 10.86 -8.45
N SER A 47 -10.83 10.49 -8.70
CA SER A 47 -11.86 10.39 -7.65
C SER A 47 -11.81 9.07 -6.87
N THR A 48 -11.31 8.01 -7.51
CA THR A 48 -11.28 6.65 -6.99
C THR A 48 -10.10 5.86 -7.55
N LEU A 49 -9.58 4.92 -6.75
CA LEU A 49 -8.67 3.88 -7.21
C LEU A 49 -9.53 2.80 -7.89
N LYS A 50 -9.38 2.68 -9.20
CA LYS A 50 -10.10 1.72 -10.05
C LYS A 50 -9.10 0.98 -10.92
N SER A 51 -9.57 0.01 -11.72
CA SER A 51 -8.71 -0.73 -12.63
C SER A 51 -7.92 0.14 -13.63
N GLU A 52 -8.37 1.36 -13.92
CA GLU A 52 -7.67 2.35 -14.76
C GLU A 52 -6.60 3.15 -13.98
N TYR A 53 -6.70 3.17 -12.65
CA TYR A 53 -5.82 3.88 -11.72
C TYR A 53 -5.43 2.96 -10.55
N PRO A 54 -4.78 1.82 -10.81
CA PRO A 54 -4.47 0.86 -9.75
C PRO A 54 -3.35 1.36 -8.83
N LEU A 55 -2.56 2.33 -9.31
CA LEU A 55 -1.63 3.13 -8.53
C LEU A 55 -1.63 4.57 -9.05
N VAL A 56 -1.61 5.52 -8.11
CA VAL A 56 -1.58 6.95 -8.35
C VAL A 56 -0.56 7.58 -7.39
N ILE A 57 0.27 8.48 -7.91
CA ILE A 57 1.28 9.19 -7.13
C ILE A 57 1.00 10.69 -7.19
N LYS A 58 0.92 11.35 -6.03
CA LYS A 58 1.03 12.81 -5.91
C LYS A 58 2.50 13.14 -5.62
N LEU A 59 3.14 13.89 -6.51
CA LEU A 59 4.50 14.41 -6.34
C LEU A 59 4.43 15.95 -6.34
N ASN A 60 4.71 16.56 -5.18
CA ASN A 60 4.34 17.94 -4.88
C ASN A 60 2.84 18.15 -5.19
N GLU A 61 2.48 19.03 -6.13
CA GLU A 61 1.08 19.25 -6.52
C GLU A 61 0.65 18.50 -7.80
N GLN A 62 1.57 17.79 -8.46
CA GLN A 62 1.27 17.08 -9.70
C GLN A 62 0.90 15.63 -9.44
N TRP A 63 -0.17 15.17 -10.06
CA TRP A 63 -0.63 13.79 -10.00
C TRP A 63 -0.12 12.98 -11.20
N TYR A 64 0.20 11.72 -10.94
CA TYR A 64 0.75 10.76 -11.90
C TYR A 64 0.02 9.42 -11.81
N LYS A 65 -0.15 8.74 -12.93
CA LYS A 65 -0.69 7.38 -13.02
C LYS A 65 0.28 6.44 -13.73
N LEU A 66 0.13 5.15 -13.48
CA LEU A 66 0.86 4.15 -14.25
C LEU A 66 0.33 4.01 -15.68
N PRO A 67 1.21 3.66 -16.64
CA PRO A 67 0.80 3.33 -17.99
C PRO A 67 0.09 1.96 -18.08
N ASN A 68 0.36 1.05 -17.13
CA ASN A 68 -0.20 -0.30 -17.11
C ASN A 68 -0.75 -0.66 -15.71
N ARG A 69 -1.32 -1.86 -15.58
CA ARG A 69 -1.96 -2.32 -14.33
C ARG A 69 -1.00 -2.99 -13.34
N VAL A 70 0.27 -3.15 -13.70
CA VAL A 70 1.27 -3.89 -12.91
C VAL A 70 2.04 -2.90 -12.05
N TYR A 71 1.56 -2.65 -10.84
CA TYR A 71 2.12 -1.62 -9.97
C TYR A 71 3.07 -2.13 -8.88
N LEU A 72 3.10 -3.44 -8.63
CA LEU A 72 3.93 -4.04 -7.58
C LEU A 72 5.44 -3.73 -7.74
N PRO A 73 6.06 -3.88 -8.94
CA PRO A 73 7.47 -3.53 -9.11
C PRO A 73 7.78 -2.07 -8.78
N HIS A 74 6.86 -1.16 -9.10
CA HIS A 74 7.03 0.26 -8.79
C HIS A 74 6.94 0.56 -7.29
N LEU A 75 6.13 -0.19 -6.53
CA LEU A 75 6.13 -0.08 -5.07
C LEU A 75 7.47 -0.54 -4.48
N ASP A 76 8.04 -1.63 -4.99
CA ASP A 76 9.37 -2.10 -4.56
C ASP A 76 10.47 -1.11 -4.92
N GLU A 77 10.49 -0.59 -6.15
CA GLU A 77 11.42 0.46 -6.60
C GLU A 77 11.36 1.68 -5.68
N ILE A 78 10.14 2.16 -5.39
CA ILE A 78 9.94 3.30 -4.50
C ILE A 78 10.52 3.00 -3.12
N LYS A 79 10.12 1.89 -2.52
CA LYS A 79 10.55 1.53 -1.17
C LYS A 79 12.08 1.38 -1.07
N ASN A 80 12.68 0.72 -2.05
CA ASN A 80 14.12 0.47 -2.08
C ASN A 80 14.93 1.76 -2.25
N ALA A 81 14.45 2.72 -3.05
CA ALA A 81 15.13 4.00 -3.20
C ALA A 81 15.14 4.81 -1.89
N TYR A 82 14.02 4.83 -1.15
CA TYR A 82 13.96 5.48 0.16
C TYR A 82 14.88 4.79 1.18
N LEU A 83 14.89 3.45 1.21
CA LEU A 83 15.77 2.67 2.07
C LEU A 83 17.25 2.96 1.76
N LYS A 84 17.64 2.94 0.49
CA LYS A 84 19.02 3.18 0.03
C LYS A 84 19.52 4.58 0.41
N GLN A 85 18.65 5.58 0.39
CA GLN A 85 19.01 6.97 0.69
C GLN A 85 18.79 7.34 2.16
N SER A 86 18.35 6.38 3.00
CA SER A 86 18.04 6.60 4.42
C SER A 86 17.03 7.74 4.65
N ILE A 87 16.13 7.98 3.69
CA ILE A 87 15.07 8.97 3.80
C ILE A 87 13.83 8.27 4.40
N PRO A 88 13.21 8.84 5.45
CA PRO A 88 12.01 8.25 6.04
C PRO A 88 10.85 8.18 5.05
N LEU A 89 10.31 6.98 4.87
CA LEU A 89 9.04 6.72 4.19
C LEU A 89 8.00 6.32 5.25
N TYR A 90 6.92 7.08 5.33
CA TYR A 90 5.86 6.89 6.33
C TYR A 90 4.66 6.16 5.74
N PHE A 91 3.88 5.52 6.62
CA PHE A 91 2.77 4.65 6.22
C PHE A 91 1.53 4.90 7.09
N LYS A 92 0.39 5.16 6.46
CA LYS A 92 -0.91 5.26 7.16
C LYS A 92 -1.92 4.28 6.55
N PRO A 93 -2.59 3.43 7.37
CA PRO A 93 -3.62 2.54 6.86
C PRO A 93 -4.73 3.31 6.15
N MET A 94 -5.21 2.77 5.03
CA MET A 94 -6.17 3.43 4.17
C MET A 94 -7.40 2.54 3.94
N ILE A 95 -8.51 2.91 4.59
CA ILE A 95 -9.75 2.11 4.54
C ILE A 95 -10.61 2.56 3.36
N GLY A 96 -10.83 1.67 2.40
CA GLY A 96 -11.65 1.91 1.20
C GLY A 96 -10.84 2.34 -0.03
N THR A 97 -11.52 2.63 -1.13
CA THR A 97 -10.92 2.80 -2.47
C THR A 97 -11.15 4.19 -3.10
N SER A 98 -11.72 5.15 -2.37
CA SER A 98 -11.95 6.52 -2.88
C SER A 98 -10.89 7.50 -2.41
N LEU A 99 -10.24 8.21 -3.35
CA LEU A 99 -9.23 9.24 -3.09
C LEU A 99 -9.78 10.49 -2.43
N ASN A 100 -11.08 10.77 -2.58
CA ASN A 100 -11.72 11.91 -1.93
C ASN A 100 -11.96 11.66 -0.43
N LYS A 101 -12.10 10.39 -0.03
CA LYS A 101 -12.20 9.99 1.39
C LYS A 101 -10.83 9.84 2.04
N GLN A 102 -9.78 9.79 1.24
CA GLN A 102 -8.41 9.67 1.70
C GLN A 102 -7.92 11.07 2.05
N GLU A 103 -7.57 11.29 3.31
CA GLU A 103 -6.96 12.56 3.74
C GLU A 103 -5.71 12.81 2.90
N GLU A 104 -5.66 13.97 2.23
CA GLU A 104 -4.38 14.49 1.77
C GLU A 104 -3.56 14.82 3.01
N ILE A 105 -2.37 14.24 3.07
CA ILE A 105 -1.47 14.47 4.19
C ILE A 105 -0.77 15.82 3.93
N PRO A 106 -0.93 16.82 4.81
CA PRO A 106 -0.36 18.14 4.59
C PRO A 106 1.18 18.09 4.59
N ASP A 107 1.79 19.04 3.88
CA ASP A 107 3.24 19.28 3.80
C ASP A 107 4.09 18.13 3.23
N THR A 108 3.47 17.08 2.70
CA THR A 108 4.20 15.98 2.05
C THR A 108 4.59 16.33 0.61
N LYS A 109 5.78 15.92 0.20
CA LYS A 109 6.24 16.02 -1.19
C LYS A 109 5.89 14.78 -2.02
N LEU A 110 5.64 13.65 -1.38
CA LEU A 110 5.20 12.42 -2.05
C LEU A 110 4.03 11.80 -1.30
N GLN A 111 2.99 11.40 -2.03
CA GLN A 111 1.94 10.49 -1.56
C GLN A 111 1.69 9.41 -2.62
N VAL A 112 1.73 8.14 -2.23
CA VAL A 112 1.52 6.98 -3.09
C VAL A 112 0.25 6.27 -2.64
N TYR A 113 -0.71 6.20 -3.55
CA TYR A 113 -2.00 5.55 -3.35
C TYR A 113 -2.13 4.39 -4.33
N TYR A 114 -2.59 3.25 -3.85
CA TYR A 114 -2.75 2.07 -4.70
C TYR A 114 -3.91 1.21 -4.22
N GLN A 115 -4.50 0.50 -5.17
CA GLN A 115 -5.63 -0.38 -4.91
C GLN A 115 -5.19 -1.51 -3.97
N PRO A 116 -6.00 -1.87 -2.95
CA PRO A 116 -5.65 -3.01 -2.11
C PRO A 116 -5.64 -4.31 -2.90
N PHE A 117 -4.67 -5.18 -2.61
CA PHE A 117 -4.70 -6.57 -3.03
C PHE A 117 -5.85 -7.26 -2.33
N ASN A 118 -6.75 -7.93 -3.05
CA ASN A 118 -7.77 -8.74 -2.41
C ASN A 118 -7.13 -9.97 -1.73
N PHE A 119 -7.86 -10.62 -0.83
CA PHE A 119 -7.32 -11.73 -0.05
C PHE A 119 -6.84 -12.89 -0.94
N ASN A 120 -7.58 -13.23 -2.00
CA ASN A 120 -7.19 -14.30 -2.92
C ASN A 120 -5.87 -13.98 -3.65
N GLN A 121 -5.69 -12.74 -4.09
CA GLN A 121 -4.43 -12.29 -4.71
C GLN A 121 -3.25 -12.45 -3.74
N ILE A 122 -3.44 -12.12 -2.45
CA ILE A 122 -2.41 -12.27 -1.43
C ILE A 122 -2.06 -13.75 -1.23
N MET A 123 -3.06 -14.63 -1.19
CA MET A 123 -2.85 -16.07 -1.06
C MET A 123 -2.12 -16.66 -2.28
N GLU A 124 -2.55 -16.33 -3.50
CA GLU A 124 -1.88 -16.76 -4.74
C GLU A 124 -0.42 -16.28 -4.81
N MET A 125 -0.14 -15.06 -4.35
CA MET A 125 1.22 -14.54 -4.25
C MET A 125 2.05 -15.30 -3.23
N GLY A 126 1.45 -15.67 -2.09
CA GLY A 126 2.07 -16.52 -1.07
C GLY A 126 2.45 -17.91 -1.62
N GLU A 127 1.55 -18.55 -2.36
CA GLU A 127 1.81 -19.84 -3.03
C GLU A 127 2.95 -19.74 -4.04
N LYS A 128 3.01 -18.62 -4.77
CA LYS A 128 4.08 -18.31 -5.74
C LYS A 128 5.37 -17.81 -5.09
N LYS A 129 5.44 -17.76 -3.75
CA LYS A 129 6.58 -17.22 -2.97
C LYS A 129 6.96 -15.78 -3.35
N VAL A 130 5.98 -14.99 -3.81
CA VAL A 130 6.15 -13.56 -4.09
C VAL A 130 6.04 -12.80 -2.79
N VAL A 131 7.07 -12.01 -2.47
CA VAL A 131 7.09 -11.18 -1.26
C VAL A 131 6.56 -9.80 -1.61
N LEU A 132 5.47 -9.38 -0.94
CA LEU A 132 4.98 -8.02 -1.03
C LEU A 132 5.86 -7.07 -0.19
N PRO A 133 6.14 -5.84 -0.65
CA PRO A 133 6.84 -4.87 0.18
C PRO A 133 6.05 -4.66 1.48
N ALA A 134 6.73 -4.73 2.63
CA ALA A 134 6.06 -4.51 3.92
C ALA A 134 5.30 -3.17 3.92
N LYS A 135 4.15 -3.13 4.59
CA LYS A 135 3.18 -2.02 4.55
C LYS A 135 2.51 -1.82 3.17
N SER A 136 2.48 -2.85 2.33
CA SER A 136 1.61 -2.88 1.14
C SER A 136 0.15 -3.19 1.50
N THR A 137 -0.09 -4.04 2.50
CA THR A 137 -1.42 -4.58 2.81
C THR A 137 -1.77 -4.37 4.29
N TYR A 138 -3.01 -3.97 4.57
CA TYR A 138 -3.61 -3.86 5.89
C TYR A 138 -4.88 -4.74 5.96
N LEU A 139 -4.96 -5.66 6.92
CA LEU A 139 -6.08 -6.60 7.05
C LEU A 139 -7.03 -6.19 8.19
N LEU A 140 -8.33 -6.31 7.95
CA LEU A 140 -9.39 -6.20 8.96
C LEU A 140 -10.15 -7.53 9.10
N PRO A 141 -10.48 -7.97 10.33
CA PRO A 141 -10.20 -7.31 11.63
C PRO A 141 -8.71 -7.28 11.98
N LYS A 142 -8.30 -6.33 12.83
CA LYS A 142 -6.90 -6.20 13.32
C LYS A 142 -6.42 -7.45 14.07
N THR A 143 -7.36 -8.26 14.55
CA THR A 143 -7.13 -9.53 15.21
C THR A 143 -7.11 -10.65 14.18
N LEU A 144 -5.91 -11.12 13.83
CA LEU A 144 -5.75 -12.48 13.35
C LEU A 144 -6.04 -13.39 14.55
N THR A 145 -7.21 -14.00 14.58
CA THR A 145 -7.55 -14.98 15.60
C THR A 145 -6.70 -16.24 15.39
N GLY A 146 -6.18 -16.81 16.47
CA GLY A 146 -5.25 -17.96 16.42
C GLY A 146 -3.76 -17.59 16.43
N LEU A 147 -3.38 -16.32 16.59
CA LEU A 147 -2.02 -15.93 16.96
C LEU A 147 -1.70 -16.43 18.37
N ILE A 148 -0.91 -17.49 18.49
CA ILE A 148 -0.28 -17.88 19.75
C ILE A 148 0.90 -16.93 19.95
N LEU A 149 0.68 -15.88 20.75
CA LEU A 149 1.78 -15.03 21.21
C LEU A 149 2.56 -15.82 22.26
N GLN A 150 3.67 -16.43 21.84
CA GLN A 150 4.62 -17.02 22.78
C GLN A 150 5.38 -15.85 23.42
N SER A 151 5.14 -15.59 24.71
CA SER A 151 5.98 -14.67 25.48
C SER A 151 7.36 -15.29 25.63
N VAL A 152 8.40 -14.59 25.15
CA VAL A 152 9.79 -14.87 25.53
C VAL A 152 10.03 -14.35 26.93
#